data_AF-A0A2V5YJT5-F1
#
_entry.id   AF-A0A2V5YJT5-F1
#
_cell.length_a   1.000
_cell.length_b   1.000
_cell.length_c   1.000
_cell.angle_alpha   90.00
_cell.angle_beta   90.00
_cell.angle_gamma   90.00
#
_symmetry.space_group_name_H-M   'P 1'
#
loop_
_entity.id
_entity.type
_entity.pdbx_description
1 polymer ?
#
loop_
_entity_poly.entity_id
_entity_poly.type
_entity_poly.pdbx_seq_one_letter_code
_entity_poly.pdbx_strand_id
1 'polypeptide(L)'
;MFTSRQIKHSRLLLRHARKYLRYKHDLLSDADRQQIVAEMQALRTALRGRDRQRIHSAAETLDKTLHRLTPVTWESHWREN
;
A
#
# COMPACT_ATOMS: atom_id res chain seq x y z
N MET A 1 -8.24 -8.37 23.32
CA MET A 1 -8.79 -7.13 22.71
C MET A 1 -8.67 -7.22 21.19
N PHE A 2 -9.78 -7.21 20.45
CA PHE A 2 -9.74 -7.37 18.99
C PHE A 2 -9.15 -6.12 18.31
N THR A 3 -8.14 -6.31 17.47
CA THR A 3 -7.63 -5.21 16.62
C THR A 3 -8.70 -4.85 15.59
N SER A 4 -9.02 -3.56 15.44
CA SER A 4 -9.97 -3.08 14.43
C SER A 4 -9.59 -3.60 13.04
N ARG A 5 -10.61 -4.02 12.25
CA ARG A 5 -10.45 -4.48 10.86
C ARG A 5 -9.60 -3.52 10.04
N GLN A 6 -9.81 -2.21 10.23
CA GLN A 6 -9.09 -1.15 9.54
C GLN A 6 -7.58 -1.21 9.82
N ILE A 7 -7.18 -1.36 11.09
CA ILE A 7 -5.76 -1.45 11.48
C ILE A 7 -5.13 -2.70 10.87
N LYS A 8 -5.86 -3.82 10.83
CA LYS A 8 -5.40 -5.05 10.17
C LYS A 8 -5.18 -4.83 8.67
N HIS A 9 -6.16 -4.22 8.00
CA HIS A 9 -6.09 -3.89 6.58
C HIS A 9 -4.90 -2.98 6.26
N SER A 10 -4.72 -1.88 7.01
CA SER A 10 -3.59 -0.96 6.81
C SER A 10 -2.23 -1.62 7.01
N ARG A 11 -2.09 -2.53 7.99
CA ARG A 11 -0.85 -3.30 8.19
C ARG A 11 -0.58 -4.27 7.05
N LEU A 12 -1.63 -4.89 6.51
CA LEU A 12 -1.53 -5.78 5.36
C LEU A 12 -1.14 -4.99 4.10
N LEU A 13 -1.76 -3.83 3.86
CA LEU A 13 -1.42 -2.92 2.77
C LEU A 13 0.06 -2.51 2.80
N LEU A 14 0.62 -2.16 3.98
CA LEU A 14 2.05 -1.87 4.12
C LEU A 14 2.95 -3.05 3.71
N ARG A 15 2.54 -4.28 4.00
CA ARG A 15 3.28 -5.48 3.57
C ARG A 15 3.21 -5.64 2.05
N HIS A 16 2.04 -5.44 1.45
CA HIS A 16 1.87 -5.50 0.00
C HIS A 16 2.67 -4.42 -0.73
N ALA A 17 2.60 -3.16 -0.28
CA ALA A 17 3.38 -2.06 -0.84
C ALA A 17 4.89 -2.36 -0.80
N ARG A 18 5.38 -2.91 0.33
CA ARG A 18 6.78 -3.31 0.45
C ARG A 18 7.17 -4.44 -0.51
N LYS A 19 6.29 -5.43 -0.67
CA LYS A 19 6.49 -6.53 -1.62
C LYS A 19 6.51 -6.00 -3.05
N TYR A 20 5.61 -5.08 -3.38
CA TYR A 20 5.52 -4.44 -4.69
C TYR A 20 6.82 -3.70 -5.04
N LEU A 21 7.30 -2.83 -4.15
CA LEU A 21 8.59 -2.13 -4.33
C LEU A 21 9.76 -3.09 -4.55
N ARG A 22 9.78 -4.22 -3.83
CA ARG A 22 10.82 -5.24 -4.00
C ARG A 22 10.76 -5.92 -5.37
N TYR A 23 9.55 -6.23 -5.86
CA TYR A 23 9.37 -7.01 -7.08
C TYR A 23 9.38 -6.18 -8.36
N LYS A 24 9.05 -4.90 -8.26
CA LYS A 24 8.99 -3.97 -9.39
C LYS A 24 10.08 -2.91 -9.32
N HIS A 25 11.13 -3.16 -8.54
CA HIS A 25 12.25 -2.24 -8.36
C HIS A 25 12.79 -1.72 -9.70
N ASP A 26 12.97 -2.62 -10.66
CA ASP A 26 13.59 -2.30 -11.96
C ASP A 26 12.60 -1.75 -12.99
N LEU A 27 11.29 -1.80 -12.69
CA LEU A 27 10.21 -1.37 -13.57
C LEU A 27 9.55 -0.07 -13.13
N LEU A 28 9.81 0.37 -11.90
CA LEU A 28 9.26 1.59 -11.35
C LEU A 28 10.17 2.77 -11.65
N SER A 29 9.57 3.92 -11.99
CA SER A 29 10.31 5.17 -12.00
C SER A 29 10.75 5.54 -10.58
N ASP A 30 11.85 6.28 -10.45
CA ASP A 30 12.30 6.78 -9.16
C ASP A 30 11.24 7.67 -8.48
N ALA A 31 10.47 8.42 -9.28
CA ALA A 31 9.39 9.27 -8.79
C ALA A 31 8.26 8.44 -8.16
N ASP A 32 7.81 7.37 -8.82
CA ASP A 32 6.75 6.49 -8.30
C ASP A 32 7.25 5.74 -7.04
N ARG A 33 8.51 5.30 -7.06
CA ARG A 33 9.13 4.65 -5.90
C ARG A 33 9.16 5.58 -4.69
N GLN A 34 9.59 6.83 -4.88
CA GLN A 34 9.60 7.83 -3.81
C GLN A 34 8.20 8.14 -3.31
N GLN A 35 7.22 8.25 -4.21
CA GLN A 35 5.82 8.47 -3.86
C GLN A 35 5.28 7.34 -2.95
N ILE A 36 5.44 6.08 -3.35
CA ILE A 36 5.00 4.93 -2.55
C ILE A 36 5.68 4.93 -1.18
N VAL A 37 7.00 5.21 -1.12
CA VAL A 37 7.73 5.25 0.15
C VAL A 37 7.19 6.35 1.08
N ALA A 38 6.89 7.53 0.55
CA ALA A 38 6.32 8.64 1.32
C ALA A 38 4.93 8.29 1.87
N GLU A 39 4.05 7.71 1.03
CA GLU A 39 2.71 7.27 1.44
C GLU A 39 2.76 6.15 2.48
N MET A 40 3.69 5.20 2.34
CA MET A 40 3.96 4.18 3.36
C MET A 40 4.42 4.79 4.70
N GLN A 41 5.25 5.84 4.68
CA GLN A 41 5.67 6.53 5.89
C GLN A 41 4.52 7.30 6.55
N ALA A 42 3.67 7.95 5.76
CA ALA A 42 2.46 8.62 6.26
C ALA A 42 1.52 7.63 6.97
N LEU A 43 1.26 6.48 6.35
CA LEU A 43 0.43 5.43 6.95
C LEU A 43 1.05 4.83 8.22
N ARG A 44 2.38 4.63 8.25
CA ARG A 44 3.08 4.19 9.47
C ARG A 44 2.96 5.20 10.61
N THR A 45 3.04 6.48 10.30
CA THR A 45 2.91 7.57 11.28
C THR A 45 1.49 7.64 11.83
N ALA A 46 0.48 7.55 10.96
CA ALA A 46 -0.93 7.49 11.37
C ALA A 46 -1.23 6.26 12.27
N LEU A 47 -0.67 5.09 11.93
CA LEU A 47 -0.80 3.88 12.75
C LEU A 47 -0.16 4.01 14.14
N ARG A 48 0.97 4.72 14.24
CA ARG A 48 1.62 5.02 15.54
C ARG A 48 0.78 5.99 16.37
N GLY A 49 0.24 7.03 15.74
CA GLY A 49 -0.64 8.01 16.38
C GLY A 49 -2.05 7.49 16.73
N ARG A 50 -2.41 6.28 16.27
CA ARG A 50 -3.75 5.66 16.44
C ARG A 50 -4.92 6.55 15.96
N ASP A 51 -4.64 7.51 15.08
CA ASP A 51 -5.63 8.39 14.49
C ASP A 51 -6.40 7.64 13.39
N ARG A 52 -7.64 7.24 13.68
CA ARG A 52 -8.45 6.41 12.78
C ARG A 52 -8.75 7.09 11.45
N GLN A 53 -8.98 8.40 11.46
CA GLN A 53 -9.31 9.15 10.26
C GLN A 53 -8.07 9.26 9.37
N ARG A 54 -6.93 9.61 9.94
CA ARG A 54 -5.66 9.64 9.20
C ARG A 54 -5.25 8.25 8.69
N ILE A 55 -5.48 7.19 9.46
CA ILE A 55 -5.23 5.81 9.01
C ILE A 55 -6.10 5.47 7.79
N HIS A 56 -7.38 5.88 7.79
CA HIS A 56 -8.27 5.62 6.66
C HIS A 56 -7.79 6.35 5.41
N SER A 57 -7.61 7.68 5.51
CA SER A 57 -7.22 8.51 4.38
C SER A 57 -5.85 8.09 3.82
N ALA A 58 -4.86 7.83 4.68
CA ALA A 58 -3.53 7.39 4.23
C ALA A 58 -3.56 6.00 3.59
N ALA A 59 -4.43 5.09 4.08
CA ALA A 59 -4.59 3.78 3.46
C ALA A 59 -5.26 3.88 2.09
N GLU A 60 -6.31 4.70 1.95
CA GLU A 60 -6.98 4.96 0.66
C GLU A 60 -6.04 5.59 -0.36
N THR A 61 -5.23 6.57 0.04
CA THR A 61 -4.23 7.18 -0.85
C THR A 61 -3.23 6.15 -1.35
N LEU A 62 -2.64 5.38 -0.43
CA LEU A 62 -1.66 4.34 -0.80
C LEU A 62 -2.27 3.26 -1.69
N ASP A 63 -3.50 2.84 -1.40
CA ASP A 63 -4.21 1.84 -2.18
C ASP A 63 -4.51 2.33 -3.60
N LYS A 64 -4.95 3.59 -3.76
CA LYS A 64 -5.17 4.20 -5.08
C LYS A 64 -3.88 4.34 -5.87
N THR A 65 -2.78 4.76 -5.24
CA THR A 65 -1.47 4.86 -5.89
C THR A 65 -1.02 3.49 -6.39
N LEU A 66 -1.17 2.44 -5.57
CA LEU A 66 -0.85 1.08 -5.99
C LEU A 66 -1.76 0.61 -7.14
N HIS A 67 -3.08 0.77 -7.05
CA HIS A 67 -4.00 0.41 -8.13
C HIS A 67 -3.72 1.14 -9.45
N ARG A 68 -3.29 2.40 -9.40
CA ARG A 68 -2.87 3.16 -10.59
C ARG A 68 -1.61 2.55 -11.23
N LEU A 69 -0.64 2.12 -10.42
CA LEU A 69 0.64 1.58 -10.88
C LEU A 69 0.60 0.08 -11.20
N THR A 70 -0.35 -0.64 -10.62
CA THR A 70 -0.73 -2.00 -10.99
C THR A 70 -2.15 -1.99 -11.52
N PRO A 71 -2.37 -1.54 -12.77
CA PRO A 71 -3.64 -1.82 -13.39
C PRO A 71 -3.86 -3.33 -13.31
N VAL A 72 -5.01 -3.73 -12.78
CA VAL A 72 -5.44 -5.13 -12.79
C VAL A 72 -5.68 -5.50 -14.24
N THR A 73 -4.62 -5.92 -14.92
CA THR A 73 -4.75 -6.50 -16.25
C THR A 73 -5.41 -7.86 -16.08
N TRP A 74 -6.37 -8.17 -16.94
CA TRP A 74 -7.04 -9.48 -16.97
C TRP A 74 -6.06 -10.66 -16.93
N GLU A 75 -4.87 -10.50 -17.54
CA GLU A 75 -3.75 -11.45 -17.49
C GLU A 75 -3.19 -11.76 -16.10
N SER A 76 -3.32 -10.85 -15.14
CA SER A 76 -2.82 -11.05 -13.77
C SER A 76 -3.59 -12.14 -13.01
N HIS A 77 -4.84 -12.43 -13.41
CA HIS A 77 -5.65 -13.52 -12.85
C HIS A 77 -5.30 -14.90 -13.43
N TRP A 78 -4.55 -14.96 -14.54
CA TRP A 78 -4.17 -16.19 -15.23
C TRP A 78 -2.76 -16.70 -14.87
N ARG A 79 -2.02 -16.04 -13.97
CA ARG A 79 -0.81 -16.67 -13.39
C ARG A 79 -1.24 -17.68 -12.33
N GLU A 80 -1.52 -18.87 -12.87
CA GLU A 80 -1.99 -20.12 -12.27
C GLU A 80 -1.30 -20.53 -10.97
N ASN A 81 -2.12 -21.13 -10.11
CA ASN A 81 -1.74 -22.07 -9.06
C ASN A 81 -1.70 -23.48 -9.65
#